data_AF-A0A1L9RF56-F1
#
_entry.id   AF-A0A1L9RF56-F1
#
_cell.length_a   1.000
_cell.length_b   1.000
_cell.length_c   1.000
_cell.angle_alpha   90.00
_cell.angle_beta   90.00
_cell.angle_gamma   90.00
#
_symmetry.space_group_name_H-M   'P 1'
#
loop_
_entity.id
_entity.type
_entity.pdbx_description
1 polymer ?
#
loop_
_entity_poly.entity_id
_entity_poly.type
_entity_poly.pdbx_seq_one_letter_code
_entity_poly.pdbx_strand_id
1 'polypeptide(L)'
;MNSKIVKPRHLLFLFLVILPLSILWKQPSILTDITTSVRSKARRHSSPSDLGRPLYEETNGCPPPTTRYTPGQNDVFCYPSSGGIWSVNLKPIGLKYLNIDRFHPSTRSYNQTEEDQFCNKLRVFGGKWTSSAMIAMHRSSYCDPYELQYAMRMNSLDIHREVGLPEYGGVWVLHGERYREWWGYDGSDKGLDNVLTMEEQCLVLERMGADYCRYIHSCPPLRDLLYEPRDRAKEVLEEDKDQKPVIWFG
;
A
#
# COMPACT_ATOMS: atom_id res chain seq x y z
N MET A 1 -51.49 41.89 -36.91
CA MET A 1 -51.27 40.82 -37.89
C MET A 1 -49.82 40.84 -38.30
N ASN A 2 -49.00 39.87 -37.87
CA ASN A 2 -47.72 39.57 -38.50
C ASN A 2 -47.33 38.12 -38.19
N SER A 3 -46.94 37.45 -39.27
CA SER A 3 -46.82 36.01 -39.48
C SER A 3 -45.63 35.39 -38.73
N LYS A 4 -45.85 34.21 -38.15
CA LYS A 4 -44.83 33.32 -37.58
C LYS A 4 -44.17 32.52 -38.71
N ILE A 5 -42.84 32.56 -38.80
CA ILE A 5 -42.04 31.60 -39.58
C ILE A 5 -41.17 30.83 -38.59
N VAL A 6 -41.58 29.59 -38.29
CA VAL A 6 -40.82 28.62 -37.50
C VAL A 6 -39.97 27.82 -38.48
N LYS A 7 -38.63 27.85 -38.34
CA LYS A 7 -37.71 27.00 -39.11
C LYS A 7 -37.54 25.63 -38.43
N PRO A 8 -37.59 24.51 -39.16
CA PRO A 8 -37.38 23.18 -38.60
C PRO A 8 -35.88 22.85 -38.55
N ARG A 9 -35.35 22.55 -37.36
CA ARG A 9 -33.94 22.17 -37.14
C ARG A 9 -33.79 20.88 -36.33
N HIS A 10 -34.72 19.93 -36.45
CA HIS A 10 -34.73 18.69 -35.67
C HIS A 10 -34.81 17.39 -36.50
N LEU A 11 -34.24 17.35 -37.71
CA LEU A 11 -34.32 16.15 -38.55
C LEU A 11 -32.98 15.69 -39.14
N LEU A 12 -31.86 15.96 -38.46
CA LEU A 12 -30.54 15.52 -38.93
C LEU A 12 -29.58 15.00 -37.84
N PHE A 13 -30.11 14.50 -36.72
CA PHE A 13 -29.29 13.93 -35.63
C PHE A 13 -29.68 12.49 -35.25
N LEU A 14 -30.39 11.78 -36.13
CA LEU A 14 -30.82 10.39 -35.91
C LEU A 14 -30.04 9.33 -36.73
N PHE A 15 -28.98 9.72 -37.43
CA PHE A 15 -28.17 8.80 -38.25
C PHE A 15 -26.74 8.51 -37.73
N LEU A 16 -26.34 9.05 -36.58
CA LEU A 16 -25.00 8.84 -36.00
C LEU A 16 -24.94 7.84 -34.83
N VAL A 17 -26.02 7.07 -34.58
CA VAL A 17 -26.07 6.10 -33.46
C VAL A 17 -26.20 4.64 -33.93
N ILE A 18 -26.33 4.36 -35.23
CA ILE A 18 -26.58 2.98 -35.74
C ILE A 18 -25.33 2.35 -36.43
N LEU A 19 -24.17 3.01 -36.42
CA LEU A 19 -22.95 2.50 -37.08
C LEU A 19 -21.74 2.39 -36.12
N PRO A 20 -21.86 1.67 -34.98
CA PRO A 20 -20.73 0.85 -34.56
C PRO A 20 -21.11 -0.54 -33.99
N LEU A 21 -22.29 -1.09 -34.29
CA LEU A 21 -22.70 -2.42 -33.81
C LEU A 21 -22.33 -3.60 -34.73
N SER A 22 -21.63 -3.36 -35.84
CA SER A 22 -21.28 -4.40 -36.84
C SER A 22 -19.81 -4.82 -36.87
N ILE A 23 -18.97 -4.39 -35.92
CA ILE A 23 -17.53 -4.73 -35.90
C ILE A 23 -17.15 -5.73 -34.77
N LEU A 24 -18.11 -6.24 -33.99
CA LEU A 24 -17.84 -7.17 -32.87
C LEU A 24 -18.21 -8.64 -33.14
N TRP A 25 -18.33 -9.04 -34.41
CA TRP A 25 -18.51 -10.44 -34.81
C TRP A 25 -17.51 -10.79 -35.91
N LYS A 26 -16.27 -11.13 -35.52
CA LYS A 26 -15.36 -12.04 -36.26
C LYS A 26 -14.02 -12.14 -35.51
N GLN A 27 -13.92 -13.04 -34.54
CA GLN A 27 -12.67 -13.77 -34.33
C GLN A 27 -13.00 -15.24 -34.06
N PRO A 28 -12.51 -16.17 -34.90
CA PRO A 28 -12.71 -17.59 -34.71
C PRO A 28 -11.76 -18.14 -33.64
N SER A 29 -12.33 -19.02 -32.84
CA SER A 29 -11.73 -19.94 -31.88
C SER A 29 -10.50 -20.68 -32.42
N ILE A 30 -9.35 -20.52 -31.76
CA ILE A 30 -8.20 -21.43 -31.85
C ILE A 30 -8.10 -22.12 -30.49
N LEU A 31 -8.80 -23.25 -30.39
CA LEU A 31 -8.66 -24.22 -29.32
C LEU A 31 -8.91 -25.59 -29.96
N THR A 32 -7.84 -26.26 -30.37
CA THR A 32 -7.68 -27.73 -30.34
C THR A 32 -6.26 -28.11 -30.74
N ASP A 33 -5.82 -29.26 -30.22
CA ASP A 33 -4.60 -30.01 -30.54
C ASP A 33 -3.33 -29.66 -29.78
N ILE A 34 -3.26 -30.09 -28.49
CA ILE A 34 -2.18 -30.98 -28.02
C ILE A 34 -2.75 -31.88 -26.91
N THR A 35 -3.38 -33.01 -27.28
CA THR A 35 -3.40 -34.19 -26.42
C THR A 35 -2.73 -35.33 -27.16
N THR A 36 -2.05 -36.18 -26.40
CA THR A 36 -1.37 -37.44 -26.79
C THR A 36 0.04 -37.31 -27.36
N SER A 37 1.02 -37.29 -26.44
CA SER A 37 2.31 -37.92 -26.70
C SER A 37 2.90 -38.48 -25.40
N VAL A 38 2.90 -39.81 -25.34
CA VAL A 38 3.80 -40.68 -24.56
C VAL A 38 3.57 -40.79 -23.05
N ARG A 39 2.60 -41.68 -22.74
CA ARG A 39 2.71 -42.67 -21.68
C ARG A 39 3.75 -43.73 -22.09
N SER A 40 4.94 -43.77 -21.48
CA SER A 40 5.66 -45.01 -21.12
C SER A 40 7.12 -44.78 -20.68
N LYS A 41 7.40 -45.00 -19.38
CA LYS A 41 8.47 -45.85 -18.81
C LYS A 41 8.57 -45.54 -17.31
N ALA A 42 7.94 -46.34 -16.45
CA ALA A 42 8.43 -47.63 -15.96
C ALA A 42 9.81 -47.53 -15.28
N ARG A 43 9.75 -47.58 -13.94
CA ARG A 43 10.70 -48.16 -12.98
C ARG A 43 12.12 -48.41 -13.49
N ARG A 44 13.09 -47.73 -12.87
CA ARG A 44 14.39 -48.33 -12.56
C ARG A 44 14.80 -48.03 -11.12
N HIS A 45 14.95 -49.14 -10.39
CA HIS A 45 15.89 -49.47 -9.32
C HIS A 45 16.52 -48.35 -8.47
N SER A 46 16.21 -48.46 -7.18
CA SER A 46 16.97 -48.03 -6.00
C SER A 46 18.48 -48.14 -6.15
N SER A 47 19.19 -47.07 -5.78
CA SER A 47 20.57 -47.11 -5.29
C SER A 47 20.64 -46.44 -3.91
N PRO A 48 21.14 -47.12 -2.87
CA PRO A 48 21.19 -46.62 -1.50
C PRO A 48 22.53 -45.94 -1.22
N SER A 49 22.57 -44.61 -1.26
CA SER A 49 23.70 -43.84 -0.73
C SER A 49 23.30 -42.37 -0.58
N ASP A 50 22.66 -42.03 0.55
CA ASP A 50 22.64 -40.66 1.06
C ASP A 50 22.31 -40.67 2.56
N LEU A 51 23.26 -41.20 3.34
CA LEU A 51 23.34 -40.97 4.78
C LEU A 51 24.22 -39.74 4.98
N GLY A 52 23.62 -38.58 5.31
CA GLY A 52 24.39 -37.45 5.81
C GLY A 52 23.95 -36.04 5.43
N ARG A 53 22.68 -35.79 5.04
CA ARG A 53 22.19 -34.41 4.94
C ARG A 53 21.49 -34.01 6.23
N PRO A 54 21.90 -32.92 6.92
CA PRO A 54 21.14 -32.37 8.02
C PRO A 54 19.72 -32.10 7.54
N LEU A 55 18.73 -32.47 8.35
CA LEU A 55 17.35 -32.04 8.17
C LEU A 55 17.33 -30.51 8.25
N TYR A 56 17.53 -29.84 7.12
CA TYR A 56 16.94 -28.53 6.96
C TYR A 56 15.45 -28.78 7.06
N GLU A 57 14.83 -28.14 8.03
CA GLU A 57 13.39 -28.12 8.17
C GLU A 57 12.86 -27.49 6.87
N GLU A 58 12.42 -28.35 5.97
CA GLU A 58 11.90 -28.01 4.65
C GLU A 58 10.56 -27.30 4.89
N THR A 59 10.64 -26.01 5.22
CA THR A 59 9.46 -25.16 5.24
C THR A 59 8.95 -25.09 3.80
N ASN A 60 7.90 -25.86 3.50
CA ASN A 60 7.19 -25.89 2.23
C ASN A 60 6.47 -24.56 1.90
N GLY A 61 7.06 -23.41 2.25
CA GLY A 61 6.47 -22.09 2.12
C GLY A 61 7.41 -21.11 1.43
N CYS A 62 6.84 -20.10 0.78
CA CYS A 62 7.60 -19.06 0.09
C CYS A 62 8.54 -18.35 1.06
N PRO A 63 9.72 -17.85 0.64
CA PRO A 63 10.64 -17.16 1.53
C PRO A 63 10.01 -15.91 2.17
N PRO A 64 10.48 -15.47 3.35
CA PRO A 64 10.02 -14.22 3.94
C PRO A 64 10.26 -13.03 2.99
N PRO A 65 9.36 -12.06 2.92
CA PRO A 65 9.57 -10.86 2.11
C PRO A 65 10.76 -10.05 2.63
N THR A 66 11.58 -9.55 1.71
CA THR A 66 12.77 -8.74 2.02
C THR A 66 12.75 -7.36 1.35
N THR A 67 11.75 -7.07 0.51
CA THR A 67 11.64 -5.82 -0.24
C THR A 67 11.49 -4.62 0.68
N ARG A 68 12.38 -3.62 0.56
CA ARG A 68 12.23 -2.32 1.23
C ARG A 68 11.46 -1.34 0.37
N TYR A 69 11.86 -1.23 -0.89
CA TYR A 69 11.29 -0.26 -1.82
C TYR A 69 11.46 -0.77 -3.24
N THR A 70 10.43 -0.56 -4.06
CA THR A 70 10.46 -0.80 -5.50
C THR A 70 10.03 0.50 -6.20
N PRO A 71 10.85 1.06 -7.10
CA PRO A 71 10.49 2.26 -7.86
C PRO A 71 9.15 2.10 -8.58
N GLY A 72 8.34 3.16 -8.58
CA GLY A 72 7.03 3.21 -9.24
C GLY A 72 5.83 2.79 -8.37
N GLN A 73 6.06 2.20 -7.20
CA GLN A 73 4.97 1.84 -6.27
C GLN A 73 4.83 2.80 -5.09
N ASN A 74 5.87 3.59 -4.78
CA ASN A 74 5.97 4.54 -3.67
C ASN A 74 5.79 3.94 -2.26
N ASP A 75 5.47 2.65 -2.15
CA ASP A 75 5.39 1.96 -0.87
C ASP A 75 6.79 1.58 -0.37
N VAL A 76 7.08 2.01 0.85
CA VAL A 76 8.26 1.64 1.61
C VAL A 76 7.86 0.71 2.74
N PHE A 77 8.59 -0.40 2.86
CA PHE A 77 8.34 -1.44 3.84
C PHE A 77 9.44 -1.49 4.90
N CYS A 78 9.05 -1.79 6.13
CA CYS A 78 9.97 -2.16 7.20
C CYS A 78 9.47 -3.37 7.98
N TYR A 79 10.39 -4.02 8.69
CA TYR A 79 10.17 -5.33 9.30
C TYR A 79 10.54 -5.34 10.80
N PRO A 80 9.64 -4.87 11.68
CA PRO A 80 9.94 -4.73 13.10
C PRO A 80 10.11 -6.10 13.78
N SER A 81 10.93 -6.15 14.82
CA SER A 81 11.20 -7.35 15.62
C SER A 81 9.96 -7.87 16.36
N SER A 82 8.99 -7.00 16.63
CA SER A 82 7.67 -7.36 17.17
C SER A 82 6.80 -8.15 16.18
N GLY A 83 7.22 -8.23 14.91
CA GLY A 83 6.57 -8.98 13.85
C GLY A 83 5.61 -8.16 12.98
N GLY A 84 5.10 -8.80 11.93
CA GLY A 84 4.35 -8.13 10.88
C GLY A 84 5.24 -7.33 9.93
N ILE A 85 4.58 -6.52 9.10
CA ILE A 85 5.22 -5.62 8.13
C ILE A 85 4.54 -4.27 8.23
N TRP A 86 5.33 -3.20 8.32
CA TRP A 86 4.83 -1.84 8.23
C TRP A 86 5.05 -1.32 6.81
N SER A 87 4.05 -0.69 6.21
CA SER A 87 4.12 -0.11 4.87
C SER A 87 3.65 1.34 4.87
N VAL A 88 4.39 2.21 4.20
CA VAL A 88 4.05 3.63 4.06
C VAL A 88 4.16 4.04 2.61
N ASN A 89 3.15 4.71 2.08
CA ASN A 89 3.26 5.36 0.79
C ASN A 89 4.00 6.68 0.96
N LEU A 90 5.22 6.78 0.43
CA LEU A 90 6.06 7.97 0.58
C LEU A 90 6.22 8.72 -0.74
N LYS A 91 6.11 10.04 -0.65
CA LYS A 91 6.50 10.97 -1.71
C LYS A 91 8.02 11.01 -1.86
N PRO A 92 8.56 11.50 -3.00
CA PRO A 92 10.01 11.57 -3.22
C PRO A 92 10.81 12.27 -2.13
N ILE A 93 10.23 13.27 -1.45
CA ILE A 93 10.85 13.94 -0.31
C ILE A 93 11.01 13.00 0.89
N GLY A 94 9.99 12.21 1.22
CA GLY A 94 10.06 11.21 2.30
C GLY A 94 11.12 10.15 2.02
N LEU A 95 11.23 9.69 0.77
CA LEU A 95 12.29 8.76 0.34
C LEU A 95 13.68 9.38 0.54
N LYS A 96 13.87 10.64 0.11
CA LYS A 96 15.13 11.38 0.30
C LYS A 96 15.48 11.53 1.79
N TYR A 97 14.50 11.89 2.63
CA TYR A 97 14.68 12.05 4.07
C TYR A 97 15.11 10.75 4.75
N LEU A 98 14.53 9.61 4.35
CA LEU A 98 14.89 8.28 4.87
C LEU A 98 16.14 7.67 4.20
N ASN A 99 16.81 8.41 3.32
CA ASN A 99 17.97 7.95 2.55
C ASN A 99 17.68 6.66 1.75
N ILE A 100 16.51 6.59 1.12
CA ILE A 100 16.10 5.49 0.24
C ILE A 100 16.40 5.90 -1.20
N ASP A 101 17.06 5.02 -1.95
CA ASP A 101 17.26 5.23 -3.38
C ASP A 101 15.91 5.14 -4.11
N ARG A 102 15.49 6.28 -4.69
CA ARG A 102 14.23 6.41 -5.43
C ARG A 102 14.28 5.79 -6.83
N PHE A 103 15.47 5.44 -7.33
CA PHE A 103 15.67 4.97 -8.69
C PHE A 103 15.96 3.46 -8.77
N HIS A 104 16.35 2.84 -7.66
CA HIS A 104 16.67 1.42 -7.64
C HIS A 104 15.91 0.69 -6.53
N PRO A 105 15.52 -0.58 -6.76
CA PRO A 105 14.99 -1.42 -5.70
C PRO A 105 15.99 -1.56 -4.55
N SER A 106 15.47 -1.64 -3.33
CA SER A 106 16.27 -1.93 -2.14
C SER A 106 15.63 -3.01 -1.29
N THR A 107 16.46 -3.67 -0.48
CA THR A 107 16.02 -4.69 0.49
C THR A 107 16.19 -4.18 1.91
N ARG A 108 15.49 -4.81 2.85
CA ARG A 108 15.64 -4.59 4.29
C ARG A 108 17.07 -4.85 4.79
N SER A 109 17.37 -4.35 5.99
CA SER A 109 18.56 -4.81 6.72
C SER A 109 18.28 -6.18 7.34
N TYR A 110 19.31 -7.03 7.35
CA TYR A 110 19.29 -8.30 8.10
C TYR A 110 19.74 -8.10 9.55
N ASN A 111 20.32 -6.95 9.88
CA ASN A 111 20.56 -6.55 11.27
C ASN A 111 19.25 -6.03 11.86
N GLN A 112 18.66 -6.80 12.78
CA GLN A 112 17.34 -6.48 13.33
C GLN A 112 17.31 -5.14 14.09
N THR A 113 18.41 -4.76 14.75
CA THR A 113 18.48 -3.46 15.45
C THR A 113 18.45 -2.28 14.48
N GLU A 114 19.16 -2.37 13.35
CA GLU A 114 19.11 -1.36 12.29
C GLU A 114 17.73 -1.31 11.64
N GLU A 115 17.11 -2.47 11.45
CA GLU A 115 15.77 -2.58 10.89
C GLU A 115 14.72 -1.91 11.79
N ASP A 116 14.76 -2.17 13.08
CA ASP A 116 13.85 -1.58 14.07
C ASP A 116 14.04 -0.05 14.15
N GLN A 117 15.29 0.43 14.07
CA GLN A 117 15.57 1.86 13.99
C GLN A 117 14.99 2.50 12.72
N PHE A 118 15.09 1.82 11.58
CA PHE A 118 14.47 2.27 10.34
C PHE A 118 12.94 2.28 10.47
N CYS A 119 12.34 1.23 11.05
CA CYS A 119 10.91 1.19 11.32
C CYS A 119 10.44 2.35 12.18
N ASN A 120 11.17 2.68 13.25
CA ASN A 120 10.81 3.80 14.12
C ASN A 120 10.80 5.14 13.38
N LYS A 121 11.73 5.36 12.44
CA LYS A 121 11.74 6.55 11.58
C LYS A 121 10.59 6.53 10.58
N LEU A 122 10.35 5.39 9.94
CA LEU A 122 9.30 5.23 8.93
C LEU A 122 7.89 5.45 9.51
N ARG A 123 7.62 4.93 10.70
CA ARG A 123 6.32 5.03 11.38
C ARG A 123 5.88 6.47 11.67
N VAL A 124 6.81 7.43 11.75
CA VAL A 124 6.48 8.85 11.92
C VAL A 124 5.56 9.33 10.79
N PHE A 125 5.73 8.81 9.58
CA PHE A 125 4.91 9.13 8.40
C PHE A 125 3.53 8.44 8.40
N GLY A 126 3.16 7.74 9.47
CA GLY A 126 1.93 6.95 9.53
C GLY A 126 2.09 5.65 8.75
N GLY A 127 1.05 5.25 8.03
CA GLY A 127 1.03 4.05 7.19
C GLY A 127 0.24 2.89 7.78
N LYS A 128 0.48 1.72 7.22
CA LYS A 128 -0.29 0.50 7.44
C LYS A 128 0.56 -0.55 8.11
N TRP A 129 -0.06 -1.36 8.96
CA TRP A 129 0.56 -2.55 9.51
C TRP A 129 -0.21 -3.80 9.12
N THR A 130 0.52 -4.82 8.65
CA THR A 130 0.00 -6.14 8.31
C THR A 130 0.55 -7.16 9.32
N SER A 131 -0.35 -7.91 9.95
CA SER A 131 0.05 -8.92 10.95
C SER A 131 0.81 -10.11 10.35
N SER A 132 1.68 -10.74 11.15
CA SER A 132 2.39 -11.97 10.75
C SER A 132 1.45 -13.09 10.31
N ALA A 133 0.25 -13.19 10.88
CA ALA A 133 -0.73 -14.20 10.51
C ALA A 133 -1.26 -13.99 9.09
N MET A 134 -1.56 -12.74 8.71
CA MET A 134 -1.95 -12.41 7.34
C MET A 134 -0.81 -12.69 6.37
N ILE A 135 0.42 -12.28 6.70
CA ILE A 135 1.59 -12.56 5.87
C ILE A 135 1.81 -14.07 5.67
N ALA A 136 1.65 -14.87 6.73
CA ALA A 136 1.78 -16.32 6.66
C ALA A 136 0.70 -16.94 5.75
N MET A 137 -0.55 -16.50 5.85
CA MET A 137 -1.65 -16.93 4.99
C MET A 137 -1.38 -16.65 3.51
N HIS A 138 -0.83 -15.47 3.19
CA HIS A 138 -0.47 -15.15 1.82
C HIS A 138 0.75 -15.95 1.33
N ARG A 139 1.76 -16.13 2.18
CA ARG A 139 2.93 -16.99 1.88
C ARG A 139 2.58 -18.47 1.71
N SER A 140 1.51 -18.97 2.32
CA SER A 140 1.07 -20.35 2.08
C SER A 140 0.27 -20.49 0.79
N SER A 141 -0.27 -19.39 0.26
CA SER A 141 -1.18 -19.40 -0.89
C SER A 141 -0.47 -19.05 -2.20
N TYR A 142 0.47 -18.10 -2.17
CA TYR A 142 1.13 -17.57 -3.37
C TYR A 142 2.62 -17.32 -3.11
N CYS A 143 3.48 -17.81 -4.01
CA CYS A 143 4.91 -17.46 -4.06
C CYS A 143 5.22 -16.38 -5.09
N ASP A 144 4.19 -15.68 -5.58
CA ASP A 144 4.38 -14.52 -6.43
C ASP A 144 4.74 -13.29 -5.58
N PRO A 145 5.92 -12.67 -5.79
CA PRO A 145 6.30 -11.44 -5.11
C PRO A 145 5.29 -10.30 -5.28
N TYR A 146 4.57 -10.25 -6.41
CA TYR A 146 3.60 -9.19 -6.67
C TYR A 146 2.34 -9.35 -5.81
N GLU A 147 1.77 -10.55 -5.75
CA GLU A 147 0.64 -10.89 -4.87
C GLU A 147 0.99 -10.71 -3.39
N LEU A 148 2.20 -11.11 -2.98
CA LEU A 148 2.67 -10.89 -1.61
C LEU A 148 2.77 -9.39 -1.28
N GLN A 149 3.21 -8.59 -2.24
CA GLN A 149 3.27 -7.14 -2.06
C GLN A 149 1.88 -6.50 -2.00
N TYR A 150 0.92 -6.99 -2.78
CA TYR A 150 -0.48 -6.59 -2.66
C TYR A 150 -1.04 -6.96 -1.28
N ALA A 151 -0.74 -8.16 -0.78
CA ALA A 151 -1.10 -8.59 0.56
C ALA A 151 -0.46 -7.72 1.66
N MET A 152 0.78 -7.25 1.46
CA MET A 152 1.47 -6.31 2.36
C MET A 152 0.83 -4.91 2.38
N ARG A 153 -0.14 -4.64 1.50
CA ARG A 153 -0.99 -3.43 1.54
C ARG A 153 -2.29 -3.65 2.33
N MET A 154 -2.62 -4.88 2.69
CA MET A 154 -3.76 -5.20 3.55
C MET A 154 -3.43 -4.80 4.99
N ASN A 155 -4.33 -4.06 5.62
CA ASN A 155 -4.08 -3.39 6.90
C ASN A 155 -4.87 -4.05 8.03
N SER A 156 -4.15 -4.43 9.09
CA SER A 156 -4.75 -4.65 10.42
C SER A 156 -4.82 -3.34 11.22
N LEU A 157 -4.03 -2.35 10.81
CA LEU A 157 -4.01 -0.98 11.35
C LEU A 157 -3.66 -0.03 10.21
N ASP A 158 -4.34 1.11 10.15
CA ASP A 158 -4.10 2.18 9.17
C ASP A 158 -4.06 3.54 9.87
N ILE A 159 -2.95 4.26 9.69
CA ILE A 159 -2.71 5.56 10.30
C ILE A 159 -2.45 6.57 9.18
N HIS A 160 -3.42 7.45 8.95
CA HIS A 160 -3.32 8.51 7.95
C HIS A 160 -2.80 9.81 8.56
N ARG A 161 -1.64 10.28 8.09
CA ARG A 161 -1.09 11.60 8.38
C ARG A 161 -0.08 12.03 7.34
N GLU A 162 0.12 13.33 7.23
CA GLU A 162 1.25 13.94 6.53
C GLU A 162 2.17 14.59 7.57
N VAL A 163 3.48 14.49 7.35
CA VAL A 163 4.49 15.00 8.29
C VAL A 163 5.56 15.83 7.62
N GLY A 164 5.98 16.90 8.30
CA GLY A 164 7.11 17.75 7.93
C GLY A 164 8.14 17.76 9.05
N LEU A 165 9.41 17.58 8.70
CA LEU A 165 10.52 17.45 9.66
C LEU A 165 11.55 18.56 9.41
N PRO A 166 11.36 19.74 10.01
CA PRO A 166 12.21 20.90 9.72
C PRO A 166 13.63 20.70 10.28
N GLU A 167 14.63 21.28 9.61
CA GLU A 167 16.04 21.22 10.03
C GLU A 167 16.28 21.76 11.46
N TYR A 168 15.48 22.74 11.92
CA TYR A 168 15.60 23.28 13.29
C TYR A 168 15.03 22.36 14.38
N GLY A 169 14.52 21.18 14.00
CA GLY A 169 13.94 20.19 14.89
C GLY A 169 12.44 20.37 15.14
N GLY A 170 11.82 19.35 15.75
CA GLY A 170 10.37 19.25 15.90
C GLY A 170 9.72 18.52 14.72
N VAL A 171 8.38 18.60 14.66
CA VAL A 171 7.58 17.94 13.62
C VAL A 171 6.27 18.70 13.40
N TRP A 172 5.90 18.87 12.14
CA TRP A 172 4.56 19.29 11.72
C TRP A 172 3.75 18.06 11.38
N VAL A 173 2.52 17.96 11.88
CA VAL A 173 1.65 16.79 11.66
C VAL A 173 0.25 17.23 11.25
N LEU A 174 -0.17 16.83 10.04
CA LEU A 174 -1.55 16.92 9.59
C LEU A 174 -2.19 15.54 9.71
N HIS A 175 -3.24 15.40 10.52
CA HIS A 175 -3.86 14.10 10.86
C HIS A 175 -5.37 14.23 11.04
N GLY A 176 -6.06 13.09 11.20
CA GLY A 176 -7.46 13.04 11.63
C GLY A 176 -8.45 13.68 10.65
N GLU A 177 -9.43 14.41 11.18
CA GLU A 177 -10.45 15.09 10.38
C GLU A 177 -9.85 16.14 9.44
N ARG A 178 -8.87 16.92 9.90
CA ARG A 178 -8.20 17.92 9.05
C ARG A 178 -7.57 17.24 7.84
N TYR A 179 -6.84 16.13 8.05
CA TYR A 179 -6.33 15.32 6.93
C TYR A 179 -7.48 14.97 5.97
N ARG A 180 -8.58 14.39 6.46
CA ARG A 180 -9.72 14.01 5.60
C ARG A 180 -10.38 15.18 4.86
N GLU A 181 -10.48 16.35 5.47
CA GLU A 181 -11.01 17.56 4.84
C GLU A 181 -10.15 18.00 3.66
N TRP A 182 -8.83 17.95 3.81
CA TRP A 182 -7.89 18.32 2.75
C TRP A 182 -7.81 17.32 1.60
N TRP A 183 -8.10 16.04 1.87
CA TRP A 183 -8.18 14.99 0.85
C TRP A 183 -9.61 14.79 0.31
N GLY A 184 -10.58 15.54 0.84
CA GLY A 184 -11.99 15.45 0.51
C GLY A 184 -12.41 16.50 -0.52
N TYR A 185 -13.23 16.06 -1.49
CA TYR A 185 -14.05 16.85 -2.41
C TYR A 185 -13.45 17.45 -3.69
N ASP A 186 -12.24 18.00 -3.71
CA ASP A 186 -11.71 18.60 -4.96
C ASP A 186 -10.50 17.88 -5.56
N GLY A 187 -9.96 16.88 -4.87
CA GLY A 187 -8.82 16.08 -5.32
C GLY A 187 -7.54 16.88 -5.53
N SER A 188 -7.49 18.14 -5.09
CA SER A 188 -6.32 18.97 -5.22
C SER A 188 -5.43 18.77 -4.01
N ASP A 189 -4.34 18.03 -4.22
CA ASP A 189 -3.18 18.14 -3.36
C ASP A 189 -2.77 19.63 -3.35
N LYS A 190 -2.98 20.31 -2.22
CA LYS A 190 -2.81 21.77 -2.04
C LYS A 190 -1.35 22.23 -2.10
N GLY A 191 -0.50 21.48 -2.78
CA GLY A 191 0.89 21.79 -3.05
C GLY A 191 1.86 20.78 -2.45
N LEU A 192 1.42 19.82 -1.63
CA LEU A 192 2.25 18.73 -1.11
C LEU A 192 2.82 17.82 -2.21
N ASP A 193 2.22 17.75 -3.39
CA ASP A 193 2.80 17.05 -4.55
C ASP A 193 3.84 17.88 -5.30
N ASN A 194 3.85 19.20 -5.10
CA ASN A 194 4.74 20.14 -5.77
C ASN A 194 5.97 20.50 -4.93
N VAL A 195 6.02 20.11 -3.66
CA VAL A 195 7.16 20.41 -2.79
C VAL A 195 8.42 19.67 -3.26
N LEU A 196 9.56 20.33 -3.11
CA LEU A 196 10.89 19.85 -3.49
C LEU A 196 11.81 19.62 -2.28
N THR A 197 11.47 20.24 -1.15
CA THR A 197 12.24 20.16 0.11
C THR A 197 11.35 19.85 1.31
N MET A 198 11.95 19.39 2.39
CA MET A 198 11.23 19.14 3.64
C MET A 198 10.73 20.45 4.27
N GLU A 199 11.46 21.54 4.07
CA GLU A 199 11.11 22.90 4.50
C GLU A 199 9.87 23.39 3.76
N GLU A 200 9.79 23.19 2.45
CA GLU A 200 8.60 23.50 1.67
C GLU A 200 7.40 22.66 2.13
N GLN A 201 7.62 21.37 2.43
CA GLN A 201 6.59 20.51 3.01
C GLN A 201 6.09 21.04 4.36
N CYS A 202 6.99 21.49 5.24
CA CYS A 202 6.61 22.12 6.51
C CYS A 202 5.77 23.38 6.29
N LEU A 203 6.15 24.24 5.34
CA LEU A 203 5.41 25.48 5.02
C LEU A 203 4.01 25.20 4.49
N VAL A 204 3.86 24.17 3.63
CA VAL A 204 2.55 23.76 3.13
C VAL A 204 1.70 23.20 4.26
N LEU A 205 2.26 22.32 5.10
CA LEU A 205 1.55 21.73 6.24
C LEU A 205 1.10 22.79 7.26
N GLU A 206 1.97 23.76 7.58
CA GLU A 206 1.62 24.89 8.44
C GLU A 206 0.41 25.66 7.91
N ARG A 207 0.39 25.99 6.60
CA ARG A 207 -0.75 26.67 5.96
C ARG A 207 -2.02 25.84 5.96
N MET A 208 -1.88 24.52 5.95
CA MET A 208 -3.01 23.57 6.07
C MET A 208 -3.49 23.39 7.51
N GLY A 209 -2.92 24.13 8.47
CA GLY A 209 -3.28 24.04 9.87
C GLY A 209 -2.80 22.75 10.53
N ALA A 210 -1.65 22.21 10.11
CA ALA A 210 -1.00 21.12 10.81
C ALA A 210 -0.58 21.52 12.24
N ASP A 211 -0.51 20.54 13.14
CA ASP A 211 -0.03 20.78 14.50
C ASP A 211 1.50 20.76 14.52
N TYR A 212 2.14 21.79 15.07
CA TYR A 212 3.59 21.77 15.35
C TYR A 212 3.87 21.24 16.75
N CYS A 213 4.75 20.25 16.82
CA CYS A 213 5.24 19.66 18.05
C CYS A 213 6.75 19.84 18.15
N ARG A 214 7.23 20.44 19.24
CA ARG A 214 8.67 20.57 19.49
C ARG A 214 9.37 19.20 19.63
N TYR A 215 8.67 18.21 20.19
CA TYR A 215 9.19 16.87 20.36
C TYR A 215 8.21 15.83 19.82
N ILE A 216 8.72 14.85 19.07
CA ILE A 216 7.94 13.76 18.47
C ILE A 216 7.19 12.96 19.57
N HIS A 217 7.88 12.61 20.66
CA HIS A 217 7.32 11.77 21.72
C HIS A 217 6.22 12.46 22.54
N SER A 218 6.14 13.79 22.52
CA SER A 218 5.10 14.55 23.22
C SER A 218 4.00 15.04 22.26
N CYS A 219 4.03 14.62 21.00
CA CYS A 219 3.10 15.09 19.99
C CYS A 219 1.80 14.27 20.05
N PRO A 220 0.65 14.86 20.43
CA PRO A 220 -0.61 14.11 20.52
C PRO A 220 -0.99 13.35 19.24
N PRO A 221 -0.80 13.92 18.03
CA PRO A 221 -1.01 13.22 16.75
C PRO A 221 -0.11 12.00 16.49
N LEU A 222 0.96 11.82 17.28
CA LEU A 222 1.95 10.76 17.14
C LEU A 222 1.97 9.80 18.34
N ARG A 223 0.91 9.81 19.16
CA ARG A 223 0.82 8.98 20.37
C ARG A 223 0.91 7.47 20.07
N ASP A 224 0.49 7.05 18.88
CA ASP A 224 0.62 5.67 18.39
C ASP A 224 2.07 5.18 18.34
N LEU A 225 3.06 6.08 18.25
CA LEU A 225 4.48 5.72 18.25
C LEU A 225 4.97 5.19 19.59
N LEU A 226 4.22 5.41 20.68
CA LEU A 226 4.56 4.92 22.02
C LEU A 226 4.30 3.41 22.18
N TYR A 227 3.56 2.81 21.25
CA TYR A 227 3.14 1.42 21.30
C TYR A 227 3.75 0.64 20.15
N GLU A 228 3.94 -0.67 20.35
CA GLU A 228 4.24 -1.56 19.25
C GLU A 228 3.02 -1.68 18.32
N PRO A 229 3.19 -1.73 16.99
CA PRO A 229 2.09 -1.82 16.03
C PRO A 229 1.10 -2.95 16.33
N ARG A 230 1.63 -4.10 16.76
CA ARG A 230 0.85 -5.28 17.12
C ARG A 230 -0.11 -5.01 18.27
N ASP A 231 0.32 -4.25 19.28
CA ASP A 231 -0.50 -4.00 20.46
C ASP A 231 -1.56 -2.94 20.16
N ARG A 232 -1.21 -1.89 19.40
CA ARG A 232 -2.21 -0.92 18.94
C ARG A 232 -3.26 -1.55 18.02
N ALA A 233 -2.88 -2.49 17.16
CA ALA A 233 -3.84 -3.20 16.30
C ALA A 233 -4.85 -4.04 17.11
N LYS A 234 -4.45 -4.62 18.25
CA LYS A 234 -5.38 -5.34 19.14
C LYS A 234 -6.38 -4.39 19.78
N GLU A 235 -5.90 -3.24 20.28
CA GLU A 235 -6.77 -2.22 20.90
C GLU A 235 -7.82 -1.74 19.90
N VAL A 236 -7.45 -1.44 18.66
CA VAL A 236 -8.42 -1.02 17.62
C VAL A 236 -9.48 -2.09 17.37
N LEU A 237 -9.08 -3.36 17.33
CA LEU A 237 -10.03 -4.48 17.17
C LEU A 237 -10.95 -4.67 18.39
N GLU A 238 -10.54 -4.23 19.58
CA GLU A 238 -11.37 -4.25 20.79
C GLU A 238 -12.30 -3.03 20.82
N GLU A 239 -11.81 -1.84 20.49
CA GLU A 239 -12.59 -0.60 20.32
C GLU A 239 -13.73 -0.81 19.29
N ASP A 240 -13.45 -1.46 18.15
CA ASP A 240 -14.45 -1.76 17.12
C ASP A 240 -15.53 -2.75 17.60
N LYS A 241 -15.20 -3.68 18.50
CA LYS A 241 -16.19 -4.63 19.06
C LYS A 241 -17.14 -3.95 20.02
N ASP A 242 -16.66 -2.96 20.76
CA ASP A 242 -17.42 -2.23 21.76
C ASP A 242 -18.32 -1.14 21.13
N GLN A 243 -18.04 -0.74 19.89
CA GLN A 243 -18.87 0.17 19.12
C GLN A 243 -20.17 -0.53 18.68
N LYS A 244 -21.22 -0.45 19.51
CA LYS A 244 -22.56 -0.98 19.18
C LYS A 244 -23.02 -0.43 17.82
N PRO A 245 -23.64 -1.26 16.95
CA PRO A 245 -24.18 -0.79 15.70
C PRO A 245 -25.20 0.32 15.97
N VAL A 246 -25.00 1.48 15.36
CA VAL A 246 -26.01 2.56 15.35
C VAL A 246 -27.18 2.03 14.52
N ILE A 247 -28.19 1.49 15.20
CA ILE A 247 -29.45 1.11 14.56
C ILE A 247 -30.16 2.40 14.23
N TRP A 248 -30.11 2.81 12.96
CA TRP A 248 -30.93 3.90 12.45
C TRP A 248 -32.39 3.45 12.43
N PHE A 249 -33.15 3.84 13.46
CA PHE A 249 -34.61 3.78 13.40
C PHE A 249 -35.10 4.99 12.62
N GLY A 250 -35.53 4.75 11.38
CA GLY A 250 -36.33 5.68 10.58
C GLY A 250 -37.83 5.51 10.87
#